data_AF-A0A536B302-F1
#
_entry.id   AF-A0A536B302-F1
#
_cell.length_a   1.000
_cell.length_b   1.000
_cell.length_c   1.000
_cell.angle_alpha   90.00
_cell.angle_beta   90.00
_cell.angle_gamma   90.00
#
_symmetry.space_group_name_H-M   'P 1'
#
loop_
_entity.id
_entity.type
_entity.pdbx_description
1 polymer ?
#
loop_
_entity_poly.entity_id
_entity_poly.type
_entity_poly.pdbx_seq_one_letter_code
_entity_poly.pdbx_strand_id
1 'polypeptide(L)'
;LVASGLRDVVEIWCDGGMKSALDVAKMLCLGADRVGFGTLAMVAIGRTICRGCQLDTCHVGIATQLESVAEATDRGVKRFEPREFERAVENLSRFFSALRAELARIAAQLGVGATIDLVGRTDLLAQARGLDRVDLRELLEPVTWAPPGRREVRVVAGAVAAQEAEEERTLRAADRFVATDASGELARLRIAGASVADVASSYREGSVAGNGFAAYATDGVALTLRGGAQDGAVKTALGGAVTIVKARNAAGRFVDGSVGKCFGYGAQRGRFLVQG
;
A
#
# COMPACT_ATOMS: atom_id res chain seq x y z
N LEU A 1 19.73 6.46 -6.98
CA LEU A 1 19.55 5.92 -5.61
C LEU A 1 20.88 5.65 -4.91
N VAL A 2 21.81 4.90 -5.53
CA VAL A 2 23.14 4.66 -4.95
C VAL A 2 23.93 5.97 -4.81
N ALA A 3 24.03 6.77 -5.88
CA ALA A 3 24.73 8.05 -5.86
C ALA A 3 24.19 9.06 -4.82
N SER A 4 22.91 8.94 -4.44
CA SER A 4 22.27 9.79 -3.43
C SER A 4 22.29 9.18 -2.03
N GLY A 5 22.91 8.01 -1.82
CA GLY A 5 22.96 7.31 -0.53
C GLY A 5 21.61 6.77 -0.05
N LEU A 6 20.61 6.62 -0.95
CA LEU A 6 19.24 6.22 -0.58
C LEU A 6 18.91 4.76 -0.89
N ARG A 7 19.79 4.01 -1.58
CA ARG A 7 19.50 2.63 -2.01
C ARG A 7 19.17 1.69 -0.86
N ASP A 8 19.71 1.96 0.32
CA ASP A 8 19.62 1.08 1.50
C ASP A 8 18.37 1.32 2.36
N VAL A 9 17.65 2.41 2.11
CA VAL A 9 16.45 2.80 2.88
C VAL A 9 15.15 2.56 2.11
N VAL A 10 15.24 1.94 0.93
CA VAL A 10 14.09 1.60 0.08
C VAL A 10 14.24 0.19 -0.48
N GLU A 11 13.12 -0.51 -0.68
CA GLU A 11 13.05 -1.68 -1.56
C GLU A 11 12.60 -1.24 -2.96
N ILE A 12 13.25 -1.75 -4.00
CA ILE A 12 12.87 -1.55 -5.40
C ILE A 12 12.04 -2.74 -5.85
N TRP A 13 10.77 -2.50 -6.18
CA TRP A 13 9.89 -3.50 -6.76
C TRP A 13 9.73 -3.21 -8.25
N CYS A 14 9.86 -4.22 -9.09
CA CYS A 14 9.54 -4.10 -10.51
C CYS A 14 8.47 -5.12 -10.93
N ASP A 15 7.66 -4.77 -11.91
CA ASP A 15 6.77 -5.69 -12.59
C ASP A 15 6.73 -5.38 -14.10
N GLY A 16 5.82 -6.03 -14.83
CA GLY A 16 5.57 -5.73 -16.23
C GLY A 16 6.03 -6.84 -17.18
N GLY A 17 5.10 -7.73 -17.54
CA GLY A 17 5.32 -8.68 -18.63
C GLY A 17 6.35 -9.78 -18.37
N MET A 18 6.74 -10.00 -17.11
CA MET A 18 7.58 -11.12 -16.66
C MET A 18 6.93 -12.45 -17.04
N LYS A 19 7.66 -13.29 -17.78
CA LYS A 19 7.15 -14.58 -18.28
C LYS A 19 7.93 -15.79 -17.77
N SER A 20 9.11 -15.57 -17.21
CA SER A 20 10.03 -16.64 -16.86
C SER A 20 10.91 -16.29 -15.67
N ALA A 21 11.54 -17.30 -15.07
CA ALA A 21 12.55 -17.09 -14.03
C ALA A 21 13.79 -16.35 -14.56
N LEU A 22 14.08 -16.46 -15.87
CA LEU A 22 15.16 -15.69 -16.48
C LEU A 22 14.83 -14.19 -16.54
N ASP A 23 13.57 -13.83 -16.78
CA ASP A 23 13.16 -12.42 -16.70
C ASP A 23 13.35 -11.89 -15.27
N VAL A 24 12.96 -12.69 -14.27
CA VAL A 24 13.19 -12.35 -12.84
C VAL A 24 14.67 -12.14 -12.56
N ALA A 25 15.53 -13.10 -12.93
CA ALA A 25 16.97 -13.01 -12.69
C ALA A 25 17.57 -11.74 -13.30
N LYS A 26 17.18 -11.39 -14.54
CA LYS A 26 17.61 -10.14 -15.18
C LYS A 26 17.17 -8.91 -14.39
N MET A 27 15.94 -8.87 -13.90
CA MET A 27 15.46 -7.72 -13.13
C MET A 27 16.17 -7.59 -11.79
N LEU A 28 16.49 -8.70 -11.13
CA LEU A 28 17.32 -8.71 -9.93
C LEU A 28 18.71 -8.13 -10.26
N CYS A 29 19.39 -8.63 -11.31
CA CYS A 29 20.67 -8.09 -11.78
C CYS A 29 20.63 -6.58 -12.07
N LEU A 30 19.51 -6.06 -12.59
CA LEU A 30 19.31 -4.64 -12.84
C LEU A 30 18.97 -3.81 -11.58
N GLY A 31 18.88 -4.44 -10.42
CA GLY A 31 18.80 -3.78 -9.11
C GLY A 31 17.47 -3.89 -8.38
N ALA A 32 16.48 -4.62 -8.91
CA ALA A 32 15.22 -4.88 -8.21
C ALA A 32 15.42 -5.80 -7.01
N ASP A 33 14.79 -5.49 -5.88
CA ASP A 33 14.73 -6.36 -4.69
C ASP A 33 13.59 -7.39 -4.81
N ARG A 34 12.50 -7.02 -5.49
CA ARG A 34 11.33 -7.88 -5.70
C ARG A 34 10.77 -7.76 -7.11
N VAL A 35 10.23 -8.86 -7.60
CA VAL A 35 9.61 -8.94 -8.92
C VAL A 35 8.14 -9.36 -8.78
N GLY A 36 7.24 -8.49 -9.24
CA GLY A 36 5.79 -8.67 -9.20
C GLY A 36 5.24 -9.37 -10.45
N PHE A 37 4.13 -10.09 -10.27
CA PHE A 37 3.45 -10.84 -11.34
C PHE A 37 1.95 -10.53 -11.36
N GLY A 38 1.48 -9.89 -12.42
CA GLY A 38 0.05 -9.72 -12.71
C GLY A 38 -0.44 -10.74 -13.73
N THR A 39 -0.09 -10.53 -15.00
CA THR A 39 -0.61 -11.33 -16.13
C THR A 39 -0.37 -12.82 -15.98
N LEU A 40 0.86 -13.26 -15.66
CA LEU A 40 1.14 -14.68 -15.52
C LEU A 40 0.45 -15.31 -14.30
N ALA A 41 0.32 -14.57 -13.19
CA ALA A 41 -0.46 -15.05 -12.06
C ALA A 41 -1.92 -15.30 -12.47
N MET A 42 -2.51 -14.41 -13.28
CA MET A 42 -3.85 -14.60 -13.84
C MET A 42 -3.92 -15.78 -14.83
N VAL A 43 -2.89 -16.01 -15.64
CA VAL A 43 -2.82 -17.14 -16.58
C VAL A 43 -2.72 -18.46 -15.83
N ALA A 44 -1.90 -18.54 -14.79
CA ALA A 44 -1.75 -19.73 -13.95
C ALA A 44 -3.10 -20.19 -13.37
N ILE A 45 -3.95 -19.24 -13.03
CA ILE A 45 -5.28 -19.51 -12.50
C ILE A 45 -6.34 -19.69 -13.61
N GLY A 46 -6.01 -19.62 -14.90
CA GLY A 46 -6.93 -19.98 -16.00
C GLY A 46 -7.32 -18.86 -16.97
N ARG A 47 -6.66 -17.68 -16.92
CA ARG A 47 -6.93 -16.61 -17.88
C ARG A 47 -6.57 -17.04 -19.30
N THR A 48 -7.53 -16.95 -20.21
CA THR A 48 -7.37 -17.31 -21.64
C THR A 48 -6.97 -16.14 -22.54
N ILE A 49 -6.65 -14.98 -21.97
CA ILE A 49 -6.22 -13.76 -22.70
C ILE A 49 -7.28 -13.29 -23.71
N CYS A 50 -8.56 -13.31 -23.32
CA CYS A 50 -9.68 -12.83 -24.16
C CYS A 50 -9.70 -11.31 -24.39
N ARG A 51 -8.97 -10.52 -23.59
CA ARG A 51 -8.87 -9.04 -23.67
C ARG A 51 -10.20 -8.29 -23.57
N GLY A 52 -11.18 -8.86 -22.87
CA GLY A 52 -12.49 -8.26 -22.59
C GLY A 52 -12.75 -7.97 -21.11
N CYS A 53 -11.72 -7.81 -20.29
CA CYS A 53 -11.87 -7.70 -18.83
C CYS A 53 -12.77 -6.51 -18.41
N GLN A 54 -12.70 -5.40 -19.13
CA GLN A 54 -13.53 -4.21 -18.93
C GLN A 54 -15.01 -4.39 -19.30
N LEU A 55 -15.35 -5.47 -20.01
CA LEU A 55 -16.71 -5.72 -20.47
C LEU A 55 -17.54 -6.52 -19.46
N ASP A 56 -16.94 -7.00 -18.37
CA ASP A 56 -17.60 -7.87 -17.38
C ASP A 56 -18.18 -9.16 -18.01
N THR A 57 -17.48 -9.71 -19.02
CA THR A 57 -17.90 -10.92 -19.76
C THR A 57 -16.81 -12.00 -19.76
N CYS A 58 -16.03 -12.07 -18.68
CA CYS A 58 -14.97 -13.06 -18.56
C CYS A 58 -15.56 -14.47 -18.43
N HIS A 59 -15.54 -15.26 -19.50
CA HIS A 59 -16.07 -16.62 -19.54
C HIS A 59 -15.37 -17.62 -18.59
N VAL A 60 -14.26 -17.28 -17.96
CA VAL A 60 -13.57 -18.13 -16.97
C VAL A 60 -13.69 -17.59 -15.53
N GLY A 61 -14.61 -16.65 -15.30
CA GLY A 61 -14.93 -16.17 -13.94
C GLY A 61 -13.81 -15.39 -13.25
N ILE A 62 -12.87 -14.80 -13.99
CA ILE A 62 -11.71 -14.09 -13.38
C ILE A 62 -11.96 -12.60 -13.22
N ALA A 63 -12.28 -11.94 -14.32
CA ALA A 63 -12.46 -10.48 -14.38
C ALA A 63 -13.92 -10.18 -14.72
N THR A 64 -14.80 -10.63 -13.83
CA THR A 64 -16.25 -10.44 -13.95
C THR A 64 -16.91 -10.55 -12.57
N GLN A 65 -18.09 -9.96 -12.43
CA GLN A 65 -18.97 -10.07 -11.25
C GLN A 65 -20.05 -11.16 -11.41
N LEU A 66 -20.04 -11.91 -12.52
CA LEU A 66 -20.97 -13.02 -12.74
C LEU A 66 -20.72 -14.14 -11.73
N GLU A 67 -21.76 -14.57 -11.01
CA GLU A 67 -21.64 -15.60 -9.97
C GLU A 67 -22.13 -16.97 -10.44
N SER A 68 -23.01 -17.02 -11.45
CA SER A 68 -23.64 -18.26 -11.90
C SER A 68 -23.71 -18.40 -13.42
N VAL A 69 -23.82 -19.65 -13.89
CA VAL A 69 -24.03 -19.97 -15.31
C VAL A 69 -25.36 -19.42 -15.82
N ALA A 70 -26.39 -19.39 -14.96
CA ALA A 70 -27.70 -18.81 -15.29
C ALA A 70 -27.56 -17.31 -15.59
N GLU A 71 -26.97 -16.56 -14.66
CA GLU A 71 -26.73 -15.12 -14.83
C GLU A 71 -25.88 -14.82 -16.08
N ALA A 72 -24.82 -15.60 -16.29
CA ALA A 72 -23.97 -15.48 -17.46
C ALA A 72 -24.73 -15.73 -18.77
N THR A 73 -25.61 -16.73 -18.80
CA THR A 73 -26.44 -17.06 -19.96
C THR A 73 -27.42 -15.94 -20.29
N ASP A 74 -28.11 -15.41 -19.27
CA ASP A 74 -29.04 -14.29 -19.41
C ASP A 74 -28.33 -13.02 -19.94
N ARG A 75 -27.07 -12.83 -19.55
CA ARG A 75 -26.22 -11.73 -20.04
C ARG A 75 -25.49 -12.05 -21.36
N GLY A 76 -25.78 -13.18 -22.00
CA GLY A 76 -25.24 -13.56 -23.30
C GLY A 76 -23.77 -14.03 -23.28
N VAL A 77 -23.21 -14.31 -22.11
CA VAL A 77 -21.85 -14.81 -21.93
C VAL A 77 -21.83 -16.30 -22.16
N LYS A 78 -21.30 -16.70 -23.32
CA LYS A 78 -21.20 -18.11 -23.71
C LYS A 78 -20.03 -18.79 -23.01
N ARG A 79 -20.22 -20.07 -22.69
CA ARG A 79 -19.19 -20.95 -22.10
C ARG A 79 -18.62 -20.40 -20.79
N PHE A 80 -19.47 -19.76 -19.99
CA PHE A 80 -19.08 -19.31 -18.67
C PHE A 80 -18.79 -20.52 -17.77
N GLU A 81 -17.59 -20.56 -17.24
CA GLU A 81 -17.14 -21.50 -16.23
C GLU A 81 -16.85 -20.69 -14.96
N PRO A 82 -17.66 -20.85 -13.90
CA PRO A 82 -17.40 -20.23 -12.62
C PRO A 82 -16.02 -20.59 -12.10
N ARG A 83 -15.47 -19.69 -11.28
CA ARG A 83 -14.14 -19.89 -10.74
C ARG A 83 -14.13 -20.93 -9.63
N GLU A 84 -13.34 -21.99 -9.82
CA GLU A 84 -12.98 -22.93 -8.75
C GLU A 84 -11.84 -22.36 -7.89
N PHE A 85 -12.13 -21.99 -6.64
CA PHE A 85 -11.19 -21.31 -5.76
C PHE A 85 -9.97 -22.16 -5.40
N GLU A 86 -10.20 -23.39 -4.93
CA GLU A 86 -9.13 -24.28 -4.46
C GLU A 86 -8.21 -24.72 -5.61
N ARG A 87 -8.77 -24.97 -6.79
CA ARG A 87 -8.00 -25.25 -8.01
C ARG A 87 -7.15 -24.06 -8.43
N ALA A 88 -7.67 -22.83 -8.32
CA ALA A 88 -6.91 -21.63 -8.61
C ALA A 88 -5.73 -21.45 -7.63
N VAL A 89 -5.94 -21.67 -6.33
CA VAL A 89 -4.89 -21.61 -5.30
C VAL A 89 -3.81 -22.67 -5.56
N GLU A 90 -4.23 -23.89 -5.89
CA GLU A 90 -3.33 -25.00 -6.19
C GLU A 90 -2.46 -24.70 -7.42
N ASN A 91 -3.06 -24.21 -8.50
CA ASN A 91 -2.34 -23.84 -9.72
C ASN A 91 -1.37 -22.68 -9.50
N LEU A 92 -1.76 -21.67 -8.71
CA LEU A 92 -0.89 -20.54 -8.38
C LEU A 92 0.32 -21.00 -7.56
N SER A 93 0.09 -21.87 -6.58
CA SER A 93 1.13 -22.46 -5.71
C SER A 93 2.11 -23.31 -6.52
N ARG A 94 1.60 -24.14 -7.43
CA ARG A 94 2.41 -24.94 -8.37
C ARG A 94 3.26 -24.05 -9.27
N PHE A 95 2.65 -23.03 -9.89
CA PHE A 95 3.33 -22.10 -10.79
C PHE A 95 4.50 -21.40 -10.10
N PHE A 96 4.28 -20.78 -8.94
CA PHE A 96 5.35 -20.09 -8.21
C PHE A 96 6.39 -21.04 -7.61
N SER A 97 6.00 -22.27 -7.25
CA SER A 97 6.97 -23.29 -6.81
C SER A 97 7.90 -23.71 -7.93
N ALA A 98 7.38 -23.93 -9.14
CA ALA A 98 8.19 -24.23 -10.31
C ALA A 98 9.09 -23.04 -10.71
N LEU A 99 8.55 -21.83 -10.67
CA LEU A 99 9.31 -20.60 -10.93
C LEU A 99 10.47 -20.44 -9.93
N ARG A 100 10.23 -20.71 -8.65
CA ARG A 100 11.26 -20.69 -7.59
C ARG A 100 12.37 -21.69 -7.88
N ALA A 101 12.01 -22.92 -8.22
CA ALA A 101 12.98 -23.97 -8.53
C ALA A 101 13.85 -23.60 -9.74
N GLU A 102 13.24 -23.06 -10.79
CA GLU A 102 13.97 -22.61 -11.98
C GLU A 102 14.88 -21.41 -11.68
N LEU A 103 14.41 -20.44 -10.89
CA LEU A 103 15.23 -19.30 -10.49
C LEU A 103 16.44 -19.74 -9.65
N ALA A 104 16.26 -20.71 -8.74
CA ALA A 104 17.36 -21.29 -7.98
C ALA A 104 18.38 -22.00 -8.88
N ARG A 105 17.92 -22.67 -9.94
CA ARG A 105 18.80 -23.29 -10.95
C ARG A 105 19.62 -22.24 -11.71
N ILE A 106 18.98 -21.12 -12.12
CA ILE A 106 19.68 -20.00 -12.78
C ILE A 106 20.71 -19.38 -11.84
N ALA A 107 20.33 -19.11 -10.58
CA ALA A 107 21.23 -18.60 -9.55
C ALA A 107 22.46 -19.50 -9.37
N ALA A 108 22.27 -20.81 -9.25
CA ALA A 108 23.36 -21.78 -9.14
C ALA A 108 24.26 -21.78 -10.38
N GLN A 109 23.70 -21.65 -11.59
CA GLN A 109 24.47 -21.54 -12.84
C GLN A 109 25.32 -20.27 -12.90
N LEU A 110 24.86 -19.19 -12.27
CA LEU A 110 25.59 -17.93 -12.14
C LEU A 110 26.57 -17.92 -10.94
N GLY A 111 26.67 -19.03 -10.20
CA GLY A 111 27.58 -19.17 -9.07
C GLY A 111 27.15 -18.44 -7.80
N VAL A 112 25.85 -18.11 -7.65
CA VAL A 112 25.32 -17.44 -6.45
C VAL A 112 24.45 -18.38 -5.62
N GLY A 113 24.60 -18.33 -4.30
CA GLY A 113 23.89 -19.21 -3.36
C GLY A 113 22.48 -18.74 -3.02
N ALA A 114 22.25 -17.43 -3.00
CA ALA A 114 20.92 -16.84 -2.80
C ALA A 114 20.56 -15.90 -3.95
N THR A 115 19.28 -15.89 -4.34
CA THR A 115 18.80 -15.03 -5.44
C THR A 115 18.92 -13.55 -5.13
N ILE A 116 18.96 -13.17 -3.84
CA ILE A 116 19.22 -11.79 -3.41
C ILE A 116 20.64 -11.33 -3.78
N ASP A 117 21.59 -12.25 -3.92
CA ASP A 117 22.97 -11.91 -4.30
C ASP A 117 23.08 -11.55 -5.78
N LEU A 118 22.01 -11.73 -6.56
CA LEU A 118 21.90 -11.19 -7.92
C LEU A 118 21.60 -9.69 -7.93
N VAL A 119 21.10 -9.11 -6.83
CA VAL A 119 20.61 -7.73 -6.84
C VAL A 119 21.72 -6.76 -7.20
N GLY A 120 21.54 -6.04 -8.31
CA GLY A 120 22.51 -5.05 -8.81
C GLY A 120 23.75 -5.64 -9.50
N ARG A 121 23.82 -6.96 -9.69
CA ARG A 121 24.90 -7.64 -10.43
C ARG A 121 24.74 -7.48 -11.95
N THR A 122 24.82 -6.24 -12.44
CA THR A 122 24.75 -5.94 -13.88
C THR A 122 25.94 -6.54 -14.65
N ASP A 123 27.04 -6.83 -13.97
CA ASP A 123 28.20 -7.54 -14.52
C ASP A 123 27.88 -8.97 -15.01
N LEU A 124 26.77 -9.56 -14.54
CA LEU A 124 26.26 -10.85 -15.01
C LEU A 124 25.40 -10.74 -16.29
N LEU A 125 25.19 -9.53 -16.81
CA LEU A 125 24.38 -9.26 -17.98
C LEU A 125 25.24 -8.77 -19.15
N ALA A 126 24.90 -9.21 -20.35
CA ALA A 126 25.49 -8.73 -21.58
C ALA A 126 24.42 -8.55 -22.67
N GLN A 127 24.55 -7.49 -23.47
CA GLN A 127 23.70 -7.31 -24.64
C GLN A 127 24.09 -8.34 -25.72
N ALA A 128 23.24 -9.36 -25.90
CA ALA A 128 23.51 -10.44 -26.85
C ALA A 128 23.04 -10.15 -28.29
N ARG A 129 22.25 -9.09 -28.52
CA ARG A 129 21.63 -8.80 -29.83
C ARG A 129 21.29 -7.31 -30.02
N GLY A 130 21.11 -6.90 -31.29
CA GLY A 130 20.66 -5.55 -31.65
C GLY A 130 21.69 -4.44 -31.39
N LEU A 131 22.98 -4.80 -31.41
CA LEU A 131 24.11 -3.91 -31.14
C LEU A 131 24.20 -2.72 -32.12
N ASP A 132 23.65 -2.91 -33.32
CA ASP A 132 23.54 -1.92 -34.40
C ASP A 132 22.31 -1.00 -34.27
N ARG A 133 21.39 -1.32 -33.34
CA ARG A 133 20.09 -0.64 -33.22
C ARG A 133 19.92 0.13 -31.92
N VAL A 134 20.44 -0.41 -30.83
CA VAL A 134 20.33 0.20 -29.49
C VAL A 134 21.58 -0.14 -28.70
N ASP A 135 22.04 0.85 -27.94
CA ASP A 135 23.17 0.73 -27.04
C ASP A 135 22.66 0.61 -25.60
N LEU A 136 22.90 -0.54 -24.95
CA LEU A 136 22.48 -0.79 -23.58
C LEU A 136 23.59 -0.54 -22.55
N ARG A 137 24.73 0.07 -22.93
CA ARG A 137 25.85 0.31 -22.01
C ARG A 137 25.44 1.08 -20.76
N GLU A 138 24.67 2.15 -20.91
CA GLU A 138 24.19 2.95 -19.77
C GLU A 138 23.33 2.12 -18.80
N LEU A 139 22.53 1.19 -19.30
CA LEU A 139 21.70 0.30 -18.47
C LEU A 139 22.52 -0.76 -17.74
N LEU A 140 23.63 -1.20 -18.33
CA LEU A 140 24.47 -2.29 -17.82
C LEU A 140 25.69 -1.79 -17.03
N GLU A 141 25.94 -0.48 -17.01
CA GLU A 141 27.06 0.12 -16.29
C GLU A 141 27.06 -0.34 -14.82
N PRO A 142 28.12 -1.03 -14.36
CA PRO A 142 28.22 -1.46 -12.98
C PRO A 142 28.23 -0.29 -12.01
N VAL A 143 27.40 -0.37 -10.97
CA VAL A 143 27.39 0.61 -9.89
C VAL A 143 27.95 -0.05 -8.64
N THR A 144 28.96 0.55 -8.04
CA THR A 144 29.53 0.09 -6.77
C THR A 144 28.51 0.28 -5.65
N TRP A 145 27.94 -0.82 -5.19
CA TRP A 145 27.02 -0.87 -4.08
C TRP A 145 27.19 -2.20 -3.34
N ALA A 146 27.32 -2.13 -2.02
CA ALA A 146 27.35 -3.29 -1.16
C ALA A 146 26.06 -3.29 -0.33
N PRO A 147 25.19 -4.30 -0.47
CA PRO A 147 23.97 -4.36 0.30
C PRO A 147 24.31 -4.40 1.80
N PRO A 148 23.67 -3.56 2.65
CA PRO A 148 23.70 -3.81 4.08
C PRO A 148 23.05 -5.16 4.32
N GLY A 149 23.68 -6.01 5.14
CA GLY A 149 23.19 -7.36 5.41
C GLY A 149 21.70 -7.41 5.81
N ARG A 150 21.08 -8.58 5.66
CA ARG A 150 19.64 -8.85 5.87
C ARG A 150 19.02 -7.97 6.96
N ARG A 151 18.20 -6.99 6.56
CA ARG A 151 17.32 -6.27 7.49
C ARG A 151 16.06 -7.09 7.72
N GLU A 152 15.90 -7.66 8.91
CA GLU A 152 14.59 -8.06 9.38
C GLU A 152 13.74 -6.80 9.59
N VAL A 153 12.80 -6.56 8.69
CA VAL A 153 11.77 -5.54 8.91
C VAL A 153 10.78 -6.12 9.93
N ARG A 154 11.09 -5.96 11.22
CA ARG A 154 10.10 -6.16 12.28
C ARG A 154 9.11 -5.01 12.22
N VAL A 155 7.88 -5.29 11.79
CA VAL A 155 6.75 -4.39 12.03
C VAL A 155 6.46 -4.47 13.53
N VAL A 156 7.10 -3.60 14.31
CA VAL A 156 6.80 -3.45 15.72
C VAL A 156 5.43 -2.80 15.81
N ALA A 157 4.41 -3.59 16.15
CA ALA A 157 3.13 -3.07 16.60
C ALA A 157 3.40 -2.32 17.91
N GLY A 158 3.68 -1.02 17.82
CA GLY A 158 3.75 -0.16 18.99
C GLY A 158 2.41 -0.22 19.71
N ALA A 159 2.43 -0.82 20.90
CA ALA A 159 1.39 -0.62 21.89
C ALA A 159 1.62 0.78 22.48
N VAL A 160 0.67 1.69 22.29
CA VAL A 160 0.67 2.98 22.96
C VAL A 160 -0.40 2.89 24.04
N ALA A 161 0.11 2.85 25.27
CA ALA A 161 -0.68 3.05 26.47
C ALA A 161 -1.64 4.23 26.30
N ALA A 162 -2.88 4.03 26.75
CA ALA A 162 -3.93 5.03 26.78
C ALA A 162 -3.39 6.38 27.27
N GLN A 163 -3.29 7.37 26.38
CA GLN A 163 -3.06 8.74 26.81
C GLN A 163 -4.38 9.30 27.33
N GLU A 164 -4.42 9.56 28.63
CA GLU A 164 -5.47 10.29 29.32
C GLU A 164 -5.66 11.71 28.74
N ALA A 165 -6.85 12.26 28.98
CA ALA A 165 -7.40 13.47 28.38
C ALA A 165 -6.46 14.69 28.37
N GLU A 166 -5.89 15.03 27.21
CA GLU A 166 -5.07 16.24 27.01
C GLU A 166 -5.90 17.50 26.71
N GLU A 167 -6.84 17.89 27.60
CA GLU A 167 -7.56 19.17 27.47
C GLU A 167 -6.64 20.42 27.46
N GLU A 168 -5.37 20.26 27.83
CA GLU A 168 -4.38 21.33 27.92
C GLU A 168 -3.49 21.49 26.68
N ARG A 169 -3.50 20.54 25.73
CA ARG A 169 -2.58 20.59 24.59
C ARG A 169 -3.08 21.57 23.52
N THR A 170 -2.18 22.45 23.08
CA THR A 170 -2.40 23.31 21.92
C THR A 170 -1.74 22.66 20.71
N LEU A 171 -2.50 22.43 19.64
CA LEU A 171 -1.96 21.91 18.39
C LEU A 171 -1.47 23.05 17.50
N ARG A 172 -0.37 22.79 16.78
CA ARG A 172 0.23 23.68 15.79
C ARG A 172 0.31 22.98 14.45
N ALA A 173 0.61 23.75 13.40
CA ALA A 173 0.72 23.21 12.04
C ALA A 173 1.75 22.07 11.89
N ALA A 174 2.71 21.97 12.81
CA ALA A 174 3.68 20.88 12.87
C ALA A 174 3.10 19.56 13.42
N ASP A 175 2.02 19.62 14.22
CA ASP A 175 1.31 18.46 14.76
C ASP A 175 0.44 17.84 13.65
N ARG A 176 1.06 16.99 12.84
CA ARG A 176 0.45 16.29 11.70
C ARG A 176 -0.03 14.91 12.10
N PHE A 177 -1.07 14.41 11.42
CA PHE A 177 -1.58 13.04 11.62
C PHE A 177 -1.98 12.70 13.06
N VAL A 178 -2.42 13.72 13.81
CA VAL A 178 -2.88 13.55 15.19
C VAL A 178 -4.00 12.50 15.22
N ALA A 179 -3.89 11.56 16.17
CA ALA A 179 -4.75 10.40 16.38
C ALA A 179 -4.70 9.29 15.30
N THR A 180 -3.89 9.41 14.23
CA THR A 180 -3.76 8.34 13.23
C THR A 180 -3.15 7.06 13.83
N ASP A 181 -2.09 7.18 14.62
CA ASP A 181 -1.43 6.02 15.24
C ASP A 181 -2.36 5.33 16.25
N ALA A 182 -3.02 6.10 17.11
CA ALA A 182 -4.03 5.60 18.05
C ALA A 182 -5.19 4.91 17.33
N SER A 183 -5.66 5.47 16.20
CA SER A 183 -6.70 4.83 15.38
C SER A 183 -6.23 3.49 14.82
N GLY A 184 -4.98 3.42 14.33
CA GLY A 184 -4.39 2.19 13.84
C GLY A 184 -4.22 1.13 14.94
N GLU A 185 -3.87 1.54 16.15
CA GLU A 185 -3.77 0.64 17.30
C GLU A 185 -5.13 0.11 17.73
N LEU A 186 -6.13 0.97 17.90
CA LEU A 186 -7.50 0.56 18.21
C LEU A 186 -8.03 -0.43 17.17
N ALA A 187 -7.78 -0.17 15.88
CA ALA A 187 -8.18 -1.07 14.81
C ALA A 187 -7.49 -2.44 14.94
N ARG A 188 -6.18 -2.49 15.20
CA ARG A 188 -5.43 -3.75 15.41
C ARG A 188 -5.97 -4.54 16.60
N LEU A 189 -6.20 -3.87 17.73
CA LEU A 189 -6.72 -4.51 18.93
C LEU A 189 -8.13 -5.09 18.71
N ARG A 190 -9.01 -4.37 18.01
CA ARG A 190 -10.34 -4.88 17.65
C ARG A 190 -10.28 -6.06 16.70
N ILE A 191 -9.40 -6.02 15.69
CA ILE A 191 -9.18 -7.16 14.78
C ILE A 191 -8.71 -8.38 15.56
N ALA A 192 -7.89 -8.19 16.60
CA ALA A 192 -7.48 -9.26 17.50
C ALA A 192 -8.57 -9.72 18.49
N GLY A 193 -9.78 -9.15 18.44
CA GLY A 193 -10.90 -9.49 19.30
C GLY A 193 -10.83 -8.88 20.71
N ALA A 194 -9.92 -7.93 20.95
CA ALA A 194 -9.80 -7.27 22.25
C ALA A 194 -10.91 -6.24 22.47
N SER A 195 -11.38 -6.13 23.72
CA SER A 195 -12.17 -4.98 24.16
C SER A 195 -11.24 -3.77 24.29
N VAL A 196 -11.62 -2.65 23.68
CA VAL A 196 -10.84 -1.41 23.69
C VAL A 196 -11.68 -0.27 24.21
N ALA A 197 -11.07 0.58 25.02
CA ALA A 197 -11.69 1.83 25.44
C ALA A 197 -11.67 2.84 24.29
N ASP A 198 -12.69 3.69 24.25
CA ASP A 198 -12.75 4.81 23.33
C ASP A 198 -11.68 5.85 23.69
N VAL A 199 -11.08 6.46 22.66
CA VAL A 199 -10.10 7.53 22.78
C VAL A 199 -10.81 8.85 22.52
N ALA A 200 -10.97 9.65 23.57
CA ALA A 200 -11.53 10.98 23.47
C ALA A 200 -10.49 12.05 23.80
N SER A 201 -10.40 13.11 23.01
CA SER A 201 -9.51 14.24 23.30
C SER A 201 -10.09 15.57 22.82
N SER A 202 -9.89 16.61 23.61
CA SER A 202 -10.26 17.98 23.28
C SER A 202 -9.00 18.83 23.29
N TYR A 203 -8.80 19.67 22.27
CA TYR A 203 -7.62 20.53 22.14
C TYR A 203 -7.97 21.98 22.45
N ARG A 204 -7.01 22.70 23.05
CA ARG A 204 -7.18 24.08 23.56
C ARG A 204 -7.60 25.06 22.46
N GLU A 205 -8.29 26.13 22.86
CA GLU A 205 -8.59 27.26 21.97
C GLU A 205 -7.34 27.84 21.29
N GLY A 206 -7.49 28.19 20.01
CA GLY A 206 -6.40 28.71 19.18
C GLY A 206 -5.52 27.62 18.56
N SER A 207 -5.92 26.36 18.68
CA SER A 207 -5.20 25.24 18.07
C SER A 207 -5.40 25.23 16.56
N VAL A 208 -4.30 25.11 15.81
CA VAL A 208 -4.33 24.92 14.36
C VAL A 208 -3.62 23.62 14.05
N ALA A 209 -4.37 22.52 13.91
CA ALA A 209 -3.80 21.21 13.66
C ALA A 209 -3.18 21.13 12.25
N GLY A 210 -2.04 20.45 12.15
CA GLY A 210 -1.36 20.22 10.87
C GLY A 210 -2.11 19.27 9.95
N ASN A 211 -1.52 19.03 8.76
CA ASN A 211 -2.09 18.14 7.76
C ASN A 211 -2.42 16.75 8.30
N GLY A 212 -3.58 16.24 7.90
CA GLY A 212 -4.02 14.89 8.26
C GLY A 212 -4.57 14.74 9.67
N PHE A 213 -5.00 15.81 10.33
CA PHE A 213 -5.69 15.72 11.62
C PHE A 213 -6.81 14.67 11.59
N ALA A 214 -6.78 13.69 12.50
CA ALA A 214 -7.74 12.59 12.56
C ALA A 214 -7.83 11.74 11.28
N ALA A 215 -6.76 11.69 10.46
CA ALA A 215 -6.71 10.78 9.32
C ALA A 215 -6.83 9.32 9.78
N TYR A 216 -7.61 8.53 9.05
CA TYR A 216 -7.91 7.13 9.37
C TYR A 216 -8.61 6.92 10.73
N ALA A 217 -9.31 7.94 11.24
CA ALA A 217 -10.11 7.80 12.46
C ALA A 217 -11.06 6.60 12.35
N THR A 218 -11.06 5.77 13.39
CA THR A 218 -11.93 4.58 13.52
C THR A 218 -12.98 4.83 14.59
N ASP A 219 -13.98 3.95 14.68
CA ASP A 219 -14.97 3.98 15.76
C ASP A 219 -14.30 4.08 17.14
N GLY A 220 -14.94 4.76 18.09
CA GLY A 220 -14.37 5.04 19.40
C GLY A 220 -13.31 6.13 19.45
N VAL A 221 -12.93 6.75 18.33
CA VAL A 221 -12.12 7.98 18.35
C VAL A 221 -13.05 9.19 18.36
N ALA A 222 -12.93 10.05 19.38
CA ALA A 222 -13.73 11.26 19.55
C ALA A 222 -12.83 12.48 19.77
N LEU A 223 -12.76 13.40 18.82
CA LEU A 223 -11.85 14.54 18.88
C LEU A 223 -12.58 15.86 18.78
N THR A 224 -12.24 16.81 19.64
CA THR A 224 -12.73 18.20 19.56
C THR A 224 -11.56 19.15 19.40
N LEU A 225 -11.60 19.98 18.37
CA LEU A 225 -10.58 20.98 18.06
C LEU A 225 -11.20 22.37 18.06
N ARG A 226 -10.69 23.27 18.92
CA ARG A 226 -11.13 24.67 18.97
C ARG A 226 -10.10 25.54 18.25
N GLY A 227 -10.38 25.85 16.99
CA GLY A 227 -9.49 26.57 16.07
C GLY A 227 -9.67 26.01 14.66
N GLY A 228 -8.62 25.55 14.01
CA GLY A 228 -8.67 25.10 12.62
C GLY A 228 -7.83 23.85 12.36
N ALA A 229 -8.05 23.19 11.23
CA ALA A 229 -7.23 22.08 10.77
C ALA A 229 -6.77 22.30 9.33
N GLN A 230 -5.53 21.94 9.03
CA GLN A 230 -5.00 22.00 7.66
C GLN A 230 -5.53 20.85 6.78
N ASP A 231 -4.90 20.64 5.62
CA ASP A 231 -5.38 19.75 4.57
C ASP A 231 -5.48 18.28 5.02
N GLY A 232 -6.47 17.57 4.49
CA GLY A 232 -6.65 16.14 4.70
C GLY A 232 -7.16 15.76 6.08
N ALA A 233 -7.75 16.71 6.81
CA ALA A 233 -8.47 16.39 8.05
C ALA A 233 -9.55 15.33 7.79
N VAL A 234 -9.66 14.36 8.71
CA VAL A 234 -10.55 13.18 8.64
C VAL A 234 -10.49 12.39 7.33
N LYS A 235 -9.40 12.49 6.55
CA LYS A 235 -9.23 11.68 5.34
C LYS A 235 -9.30 10.19 5.71
N THR A 236 -9.92 9.41 4.82
CA THR A 236 -9.99 7.95 4.90
C THR A 236 -10.49 7.42 6.24
N ALA A 237 -11.31 8.19 6.94
CA ALA A 237 -11.92 7.78 8.19
C ALA A 237 -12.89 6.61 7.97
N LEU A 238 -12.88 5.66 8.90
CA LEU A 238 -13.75 4.49 8.92
C LEU A 238 -14.75 4.55 10.10
N GLY A 239 -14.77 5.65 10.85
CA GLY A 239 -15.64 5.83 11.99
C GLY A 239 -15.27 7.06 12.83
N GLY A 240 -15.74 7.07 14.07
CA GLY A 240 -15.41 8.08 15.07
C GLY A 240 -16.21 9.38 14.95
N ALA A 241 -15.93 10.31 15.86
CA ALA A 241 -16.58 11.62 15.95
C ALA A 241 -15.53 12.73 15.99
N VAL A 242 -15.51 13.64 15.02
CA VAL A 242 -14.55 14.75 15.00
C VAL A 242 -15.30 16.07 14.88
N THR A 243 -15.01 16.99 15.80
CA THR A 243 -15.64 18.29 15.88
C THR A 243 -14.57 19.36 15.79
N ILE A 244 -14.68 20.26 14.81
CA ILE A 244 -13.78 21.39 14.62
C ILE A 244 -14.62 22.66 14.73
N VAL A 245 -14.33 23.48 15.73
CA VAL A 245 -15.14 24.65 16.08
C VAL A 245 -14.31 25.91 16.22
N LYS A 246 -14.96 27.07 16.11
CA LYS A 246 -14.30 28.37 16.26
C LYS A 246 -13.65 28.51 17.65
N ALA A 247 -12.55 29.25 17.70
CA ALA A 247 -11.86 29.60 18.95
C ALA A 247 -12.04 31.09 19.25
N ARG A 248 -11.93 31.52 20.52
CA ARG A 248 -11.92 32.94 20.85
C ARG A 248 -10.52 33.51 20.65
N ASN A 249 -10.44 34.67 20.03
CA ASN A 249 -9.20 35.45 20.00
C ASN A 249 -9.02 36.27 21.30
N ALA A 250 -7.91 37.01 21.40
CA ALA A 250 -7.61 37.87 22.56
C ALA A 250 -8.68 38.96 22.84
N ALA A 251 -9.50 39.32 21.85
CA ALA A 251 -10.62 40.24 21.99
C ALA A 251 -11.96 39.53 22.32
N GLY A 252 -11.93 38.24 22.61
CA GLY A 252 -13.10 37.42 22.94
C GLY A 252 -14.00 37.08 21.75
N ARG A 253 -13.60 37.41 20.52
CA ARG A 253 -14.38 37.13 19.29
C ARG A 253 -14.08 35.73 18.78
N PHE A 254 -15.11 34.99 18.35
CA PHE A 254 -14.94 33.70 17.69
C PHE A 254 -14.35 33.87 16.29
N VAL A 255 -13.23 33.19 16.04
CA VAL A 255 -12.48 33.18 14.78
C VAL A 255 -12.06 31.74 14.44
N ASP A 256 -11.57 31.54 13.22
CA ASP A 256 -11.19 30.22 12.67
C ASP A 256 -12.39 29.26 12.54
N GLY A 257 -12.26 28.00 12.94
CA GLY A 257 -13.25 26.94 12.70
C GLY A 257 -13.09 26.27 11.33
N SER A 258 -12.04 26.62 10.59
CA SER A 258 -11.86 26.23 9.20
C SER A 258 -11.14 24.89 9.05
N VAL A 259 -11.37 24.25 7.91
CA VAL A 259 -10.64 23.05 7.47
C VAL A 259 -9.98 23.31 6.13
N GLY A 260 -8.82 22.71 5.92
CA GLY A 260 -8.11 22.75 4.66
C GLY A 260 -8.77 21.94 3.54
N LYS A 261 -8.04 21.80 2.44
CA LYS A 261 -8.43 21.00 1.27
C LYS A 261 -8.52 19.52 1.62
N CYS A 262 -9.25 18.76 0.82
CA CYS A 262 -9.38 17.31 0.96
C CYS A 262 -9.93 16.86 2.34
N PHE A 263 -10.70 17.71 3.03
CA PHE A 263 -11.46 17.32 4.20
C PHE A 263 -12.35 16.12 3.87
N GLY A 264 -12.25 15.04 4.65
CA GLY A 264 -13.06 13.83 4.44
C GLY A 264 -12.73 13.05 3.16
N TYR A 265 -11.59 13.30 2.51
CA TYR A 265 -11.21 12.57 1.31
C TYR A 265 -11.19 11.06 1.55
N GLY A 266 -12.08 10.32 0.88
CA GLY A 266 -12.19 8.87 1.00
C GLY A 266 -12.72 8.36 2.35
N ALA A 267 -13.32 9.23 3.18
CA ALA A 267 -13.98 8.79 4.40
C ALA A 267 -15.20 7.92 4.06
N GLN A 268 -15.37 6.80 4.76
CA GLN A 268 -16.45 5.85 4.54
C GLN A 268 -17.55 5.94 5.61
N ARG A 269 -17.18 6.31 6.85
CA ARG A 269 -18.09 6.43 8.00
C ARG A 269 -17.56 7.46 9.00
N GLY A 270 -18.38 7.82 9.99
CA GLY A 270 -18.03 8.73 11.08
C GLY A 270 -18.96 9.96 11.13
N ARG A 271 -18.86 10.72 12.21
CA ARG A 271 -19.57 12.00 12.39
C ARG A 271 -18.57 13.13 12.43
N PHE A 272 -18.62 14.01 11.43
CA PHE A 272 -17.69 15.13 11.33
C PHE A 272 -18.46 16.45 11.34
N LEU A 273 -18.14 17.32 12.28
CA LEU A 273 -18.81 18.60 12.49
C LEU A 273 -17.77 19.71 12.35
N VAL A 274 -18.03 20.68 11.47
CA VAL A 274 -17.14 21.82 11.23
C VAL A 274 -17.94 23.10 11.37
N GLN A 275 -17.51 24.00 12.25
CA GLN A 275 -18.09 25.33 12.41
C GLN A 275 -17.26 26.35 11.62
N GLY A 276 -17.43 26.36 10.30
CA GLY A 276 -16.83 27.36 9.40
C GLY A 276 -17.35 28.78 9.63
#